data_AF-A0A7R8CVV6-F1
#
_entry.id   AF-A0A7R8CVV6-F1
#
_cell.length_a   1.000
_cell.length_b   1.000
_cell.length_c   1.000
_cell.angle_alpha   90.00
_cell.angle_beta   90.00
_cell.angle_gamma   90.00
#
_symmetry.space_group_name_H-M   'P 1'
#
loop_
_entity.id
_entity.type
_entity.pdbx_description
1 polymer ?
#
loop_
_entity_poly.entity_id
_entity_poly.type
_entity_poly.pdbx_seq_one_letter_code
_entity_poly.pdbx_strand_id
1 'polypeptide(L)'
;MPGWYSGMAQGHGLSLLSRAFIYTKDRKYLEAAKKALSLFSLPSSKGGFRAVFLDTYVWYEEYPTKPSSFVLNGFMYSLFGLYDLSVIQKEYNQALSLYEEGIHTLMEMIHLFDVGYRTVYDLRHFTMKVPPKLARWDYHSTHINLLYALSSVQNDSKVQEKMIEIADRWVQYMLGFHSEHN
;
A
#
# COMPACT_ATOMS: atom_id res chain seq x y z
N MET A 1 10.97 4.70 -20.15
CA MET A 1 11.96 5.72 -19.77
C MET A 1 12.68 5.23 -18.52
N PRO A 2 14.02 5.21 -18.48
CA PRO A 2 14.76 4.90 -17.25
C PRO A 2 14.53 5.98 -16.18
N GLY A 3 14.62 5.63 -14.89
CA GLY A 3 14.69 6.62 -13.79
C GLY A 3 13.36 6.95 -13.08
N TRP A 4 12.31 6.15 -13.23
CA TRP A 4 11.08 6.32 -12.46
C TRP A 4 11.20 5.72 -11.04
N TYR A 5 10.51 6.32 -10.07
CA TYR A 5 10.44 5.81 -8.70
C TYR A 5 9.20 4.95 -8.48
N SER A 6 9.32 3.93 -7.62
CA SER A 6 8.23 3.06 -7.21
C SER A 6 7.92 3.25 -5.72
N GLY A 7 6.64 3.43 -5.38
CA GLY A 7 6.20 3.45 -3.98
C GLY A 7 6.54 2.15 -3.24
N MET A 8 6.44 1.00 -3.91
CA MET A 8 6.83 -0.29 -3.35
C MET A 8 8.34 -0.35 -3.08
N ALA A 9 9.18 0.07 -4.03
CA ALA A 9 10.62 0.08 -3.85
C ALA A 9 11.04 1.03 -2.72
N GLN A 10 10.40 2.21 -2.62
CA GLN A 10 10.66 3.12 -1.50
C GLN A 10 10.19 2.54 -0.16
N GLY A 11 9.03 1.87 -0.12
CA GLY A 11 8.55 1.13 1.05
C GLY A 11 9.58 0.13 1.56
N HIS A 12 10.05 -0.77 0.69
CA HIS A 12 11.09 -1.73 1.04
C HIS A 12 12.40 -1.05 1.47
N GLY A 13 12.78 0.04 0.81
CA GLY A 13 13.94 0.84 1.18
C GLY A 13 13.83 1.40 2.59
N LEU A 14 12.68 2.00 2.94
CA LEU A 14 12.40 2.49 4.28
C LEU A 14 12.44 1.34 5.31
N SER A 15 11.76 0.23 5.05
CA SER A 15 11.77 -0.95 5.92
C SER A 15 13.19 -1.48 6.19
N LEU A 16 14.03 -1.56 5.16
CA LEU A 16 15.43 -1.99 5.28
C LEU A 16 16.25 -1.00 6.10
N LEU A 17 16.19 0.28 5.76
CA LEU A 17 16.98 1.33 6.41
C LEU A 17 16.59 1.51 7.87
N SER A 18 15.30 1.43 8.19
CA SER A 18 14.80 1.48 9.57
C SER A 18 15.35 0.31 10.40
N ARG A 19 15.29 -0.93 9.89
CA ARG A 19 15.85 -2.10 10.58
C ARG A 19 17.38 -2.01 10.72
N ALA A 20 18.08 -1.56 9.68
CA ALA A 20 19.52 -1.35 9.73
C ALA A 20 19.91 -0.32 10.80
N PHE A 21 19.17 0.79 10.90
CA PHE A 21 19.37 1.79 11.95
C PHE A 21 19.11 1.20 13.34
N ILE A 22 18.00 0.46 13.53
CA ILE A 22 17.68 -0.18 14.82
C ILE A 22 18.82 -1.11 15.27
N TYR A 23 19.35 -1.92 14.35
CA TYR A 23 20.39 -2.90 14.65
C TYR A 23 21.76 -2.27 14.90
N THR A 24 22.18 -1.34 14.04
CA THR A 24 23.55 -0.79 14.07
C THR A 24 23.70 0.49 14.90
N LYS A 25 22.60 1.22 15.12
CA LYS A 25 22.56 2.61 15.63
C LYS A 25 23.34 3.61 14.77
N ASP A 26 23.77 3.25 13.57
CA ASP A 26 24.48 4.15 12.65
C ASP A 26 23.48 5.11 11.98
N ARG A 27 23.63 6.40 12.31
CA ARG A 27 22.73 7.46 11.85
C ARG A 27 22.66 7.58 10.32
N LYS A 28 23.65 7.09 9.56
CA LYS A 28 23.59 7.16 8.09
C LYS A 28 22.35 6.47 7.51
N TYR A 29 21.87 5.40 8.15
CA TYR A 29 20.69 4.68 7.70
C TYR A 29 19.41 5.49 7.95
N LEU A 30 19.30 6.14 9.11
CA LEU A 30 18.17 7.03 9.42
C LEU A 30 18.14 8.23 8.47
N GLU A 31 19.29 8.85 8.20
CA GLU A 31 19.36 10.00 7.28
C GLU A 31 19.05 9.60 5.82
N ALA A 32 19.42 8.39 5.41
CA ALA A 32 18.99 7.83 4.13
C ALA A 32 17.47 7.59 4.09
N ALA A 33 16.89 7.05 5.17
CA ALA A 33 15.45 6.81 5.27
C ALA A 33 14.65 8.12 5.17
N LYS A 34 15.09 9.18 5.85
CA LYS A 34 14.47 10.52 5.75
C LYS A 34 14.50 11.08 4.33
N LYS A 35 15.60 10.89 3.60
CA LYS A 35 15.68 11.29 2.19
C LYS A 35 14.70 10.51 1.33
N ALA A 36 14.62 9.19 1.51
CA ALA A 36 13.67 8.35 0.80
C ALA A 36 12.20 8.73 1.11
N LEU A 37 11.89 9.07 2.37
CA LEU A 37 10.56 9.51 2.80
C LEU A 37 10.06 10.72 2.01
N SER A 38 10.94 11.67 1.67
CA SER A 38 10.55 12.89 0.96
C SER A 38 9.88 12.63 -0.40
N LEU A 39 10.14 11.48 -1.03
CA LEU A 39 9.56 11.11 -2.32
C LEU A 39 8.08 10.71 -2.23
N PHE A 40 7.58 10.32 -1.05
CA PHE A 40 6.17 9.99 -0.85
C PHE A 40 5.25 11.21 -1.04
N SER A 41 5.79 12.43 -0.92
CA SER A 41 5.06 13.67 -1.17
C SER A 41 5.18 14.16 -2.63
N LEU A 42 6.00 13.52 -3.47
CA LEU A 42 6.25 13.96 -4.84
C LEU A 42 5.21 13.38 -5.81
N PRO A 43 4.41 14.22 -6.50
CA PRO A 43 3.40 13.73 -7.44
C PRO A 43 3.99 12.98 -8.63
N SER A 44 3.27 11.97 -9.15
CA SER A 44 3.64 11.24 -10.37
C SER A 44 3.82 12.16 -11.59
N SER A 45 3.07 13.27 -11.65
CA SER A 45 3.20 14.29 -12.70
C SER A 45 4.53 15.07 -12.65
N LYS A 46 5.21 15.09 -11.50
CA LYS A 46 6.49 15.76 -11.24
C LYS A 46 7.65 14.77 -11.04
N GLY A 47 7.51 13.55 -11.56
CA GLY A 47 8.54 12.52 -11.50
C GLY A 47 8.59 11.71 -10.20
N GLY A 48 7.60 11.86 -9.31
CA GLY A 48 7.42 10.99 -8.14
C GLY A 48 6.49 9.82 -8.41
N PHE A 49 5.79 9.37 -7.35
CA PHE A 49 4.83 8.27 -7.41
C PHE A 49 3.55 8.53 -6.63
N ARG A 50 3.35 9.74 -6.07
CA ARG A 50 2.10 10.10 -5.41
C ARG A 50 1.02 10.39 -6.45
N ALA A 51 -0.02 9.58 -6.48
CA ALA A 51 -1.24 9.79 -7.23
C ALA A 51 -2.39 10.16 -6.30
N VAL A 52 -3.50 10.62 -6.87
CA VAL A 52 -4.75 10.89 -6.16
C VAL A 52 -5.90 10.28 -6.96
N PHE A 53 -6.72 9.45 -6.32
CA PHE A 53 -7.93 8.86 -6.88
C PHE A 53 -9.12 9.77 -6.57
N LEU A 54 -9.89 10.13 -7.61
CA LEU A 54 -11.06 11.02 -7.55
C LEU A 54 -10.79 12.31 -6.75
N ASP A 55 -9.61 12.90 -6.93
CA ASP A 55 -9.16 14.13 -6.26
C ASP A 55 -9.23 14.10 -4.71
N THR A 56 -9.39 12.92 -4.12
CA THR A 56 -9.63 12.74 -2.67
C THR A 56 -8.62 11.81 -2.03
N TYR A 57 -8.43 10.61 -2.59
CA TYR A 57 -7.73 9.52 -1.92
C TYR A 57 -6.30 9.37 -2.43
N VAL A 58 -5.31 9.37 -1.55
CA VAL A 58 -3.90 9.36 -1.94
C VAL A 58 -3.40 7.97 -2.24
N TRP A 59 -2.57 7.83 -3.25
CA TRP A 59 -2.00 6.53 -3.61
C TRP A 59 -0.52 6.63 -3.87
N TYR A 60 0.24 5.67 -3.33
CA TYR A 60 1.67 5.52 -3.58
C TYR A 60 1.87 4.46 -4.67
N GLU A 61 2.02 4.92 -5.91
CA GLU A 61 2.03 4.05 -7.10
C GLU A 61 3.22 3.09 -7.10
N GLU A 62 2.96 1.80 -7.31
CA GLU A 62 4.01 0.83 -7.67
C GLU A 62 4.63 1.23 -9.01
N TYR A 63 3.80 1.63 -9.97
CA TYR A 63 4.19 2.10 -11.29
C TYR A 63 3.53 3.46 -11.53
N PRO A 64 4.29 4.58 -11.56
CA PRO A 64 3.73 5.92 -11.76
C PRO A 64 3.31 6.14 -13.23
N THR A 65 2.28 5.41 -13.65
CA THR A 65 1.73 5.40 -15.01
C THR A 65 0.82 6.60 -15.26
N LYS A 66 0.51 6.84 -16.54
CA LYS A 66 -0.46 7.85 -16.97
C LYS A 66 -1.46 7.20 -17.95
N PRO A 67 -2.76 7.12 -17.62
CA PRO A 67 -3.36 7.45 -16.32
C PRO A 67 -2.87 6.50 -15.21
N SER A 68 -3.09 6.89 -13.95
CA SER A 68 -2.71 6.13 -12.76
C SER A 68 -3.26 4.69 -12.77
N SER A 69 -2.47 3.76 -12.23
CA SER A 69 -2.79 2.32 -12.23
C SER A 69 -3.41 1.84 -10.93
N PHE A 70 -3.01 2.40 -9.80
CA PHE A 70 -3.49 2.03 -8.46
C PHE A 70 -3.27 0.53 -8.15
N VAL A 71 -2.03 0.04 -8.26
CA VAL A 71 -1.68 -1.35 -7.94
C VAL A 71 -1.75 -1.60 -6.44
N LEU A 72 -2.50 -2.63 -6.01
CA LEU A 72 -2.83 -2.87 -4.60
C LEU A 72 -1.65 -3.32 -3.74
N ASN A 73 -0.94 -4.39 -4.15
CA ASN A 73 0.17 -4.93 -3.36
C ASN A 73 1.27 -3.89 -3.15
N GLY A 74 1.65 -3.15 -4.20
CA GLY A 74 2.73 -2.17 -4.10
C GLY A 74 2.37 -0.99 -3.19
N PHE A 75 1.09 -0.58 -3.17
CA PHE A 75 0.60 0.39 -2.21
C PHE A 75 0.72 -0.13 -0.78
N MET A 76 0.22 -1.32 -0.48
CA MET A 76 0.32 -1.91 0.86
C MET A 76 1.78 -2.09 1.32
N TYR A 77 2.69 -2.53 0.44
CA TYR A 77 4.12 -2.60 0.76
C TYR A 77 4.72 -1.23 1.11
N SER A 78 4.28 -0.18 0.43
CA SER A 78 4.73 1.19 0.75
C SER A 78 4.32 1.64 2.15
N LEU A 79 3.14 1.21 2.63
CA LEU A 79 2.64 1.53 3.97
C LEU A 79 3.49 0.89 5.07
N PHE A 80 3.97 -0.35 4.88
CA PHE A 80 4.89 -0.97 5.85
C PHE A 80 6.19 -0.17 6.03
N GLY A 81 6.75 0.36 4.95
CA GLY A 81 7.95 1.20 5.02
C GLY A 81 7.72 2.50 5.80
N LEU A 82 6.56 3.15 5.58
CA LEU A 82 6.15 4.32 6.33
C LEU A 82 5.95 4.01 7.82
N TYR A 83 5.29 2.89 8.14
CA TYR A 83 5.12 2.41 9.51
C TYR A 83 6.45 2.13 10.19
N ASP A 84 7.35 1.38 9.54
CA ASP A 84 8.65 1.04 10.12
C ASP A 84 9.48 2.30 10.46
N LEU A 85 9.44 3.33 9.60
CA LEU A 85 10.11 4.60 9.87
C LEU A 85 9.39 5.42 10.97
N SER A 86 8.07 5.37 11.03
CA SER A 86 7.30 6.11 12.03
C SER A 86 7.55 5.62 13.46
N VAL A 87 7.78 4.32 13.64
CA VAL A 87 8.09 3.70 14.93
C VAL A 87 9.45 4.16 15.48
N ILE A 88 10.42 4.47 14.62
CA ILE A 88 11.75 4.92 15.05
C ILE A 88 11.86 6.44 15.25
N GLN A 89 11.03 7.24 14.57
CA GLN A 89 11.13 8.71 14.57
C GLN A 89 9.96 9.36 15.33
N LYS A 90 10.10 9.49 16.65
CA LYS A 90 9.04 10.01 17.53
C LYS A 90 8.85 11.54 17.49
N GLU A 91 9.88 12.31 17.17
CA GLU A 91 9.90 13.78 17.32
C GLU A 91 9.42 14.53 16.06
N TYR A 92 9.45 13.90 14.88
CA TYR A 92 8.96 14.49 13.63
C TYR A 92 8.31 13.39 12.80
N ASN A 93 6.99 13.27 12.86
CA ASN A 93 6.32 12.05 12.40
C ASN A 93 5.57 12.21 11.06
N GLN A 94 6.24 12.81 10.07
CA GLN A 94 5.74 12.84 8.70
C GLN A 94 5.46 11.43 8.16
N ALA A 95 6.28 10.43 8.55
CA ALA A 95 6.07 9.05 8.18
C ALA A 95 4.74 8.49 8.72
N LEU A 96 4.39 8.76 9.99
CA LEU A 96 3.09 8.39 10.55
C LEU A 96 1.96 9.09 9.82
N SER A 97 2.06 10.39 9.56
CA SER A 97 1.01 11.13 8.86
C SER A 97 0.74 10.55 7.46
N LEU A 98 1.79 10.23 6.70
CA LEU A 98 1.67 9.59 5.39
C LEU A 98 1.14 8.15 5.49
N TYR A 99 1.51 7.43 6.55
CA TYR A 99 1.00 6.09 6.83
C TYR A 99 -0.51 6.14 7.13
N GLU A 100 -0.94 7.01 8.04
CA GLU A 100 -2.34 7.18 8.44
C GLU A 100 -3.22 7.64 7.26
N GLU A 101 -2.74 8.60 6.46
CA GLU A 101 -3.40 9.04 5.21
C GLU A 101 -3.55 7.86 4.22
N GLY A 102 -2.52 7.02 4.12
CA GLY A 102 -2.51 5.83 3.29
C GLY A 102 -3.41 4.71 3.78
N ILE A 103 -3.47 4.46 5.10
CA ILE A 103 -4.37 3.48 5.72
C ILE A 103 -5.82 3.94 5.55
N HIS A 104 -6.11 5.22 5.77
CA HIS A 104 -7.44 5.77 5.50
C HIS A 104 -7.84 5.51 4.05
N THR A 105 -6.98 5.85 3.10
CA THR A 105 -7.23 5.59 1.67
C THR A 105 -7.42 4.09 1.39
N LEU A 106 -6.58 3.22 1.96
CA LEU A 106 -6.73 1.77 1.79
C LEU A 106 -8.13 1.33 2.22
N MET A 107 -8.58 1.73 3.42
CA MET A 107 -9.87 1.29 3.95
C MET A 107 -11.07 1.81 3.17
N GLU A 108 -10.95 3.01 2.59
CA GLU A 108 -11.99 3.59 1.73
C GLU A 108 -12.02 2.91 0.35
N MET A 109 -10.88 2.49 -0.19
CA MET A 109 -10.79 1.96 -1.55
C MET A 109 -10.74 0.43 -1.64
N ILE A 110 -10.47 -0.30 -0.56
CA ILE A 110 -10.18 -1.76 -0.59
C ILE A 110 -11.30 -2.58 -1.23
N HIS A 111 -12.55 -2.15 -1.07
CA HIS A 111 -13.72 -2.82 -1.65
C HIS A 111 -13.74 -2.77 -3.19
N LEU A 112 -13.12 -1.75 -3.81
CA LEU A 112 -12.97 -1.66 -5.27
C LEU A 112 -12.08 -2.77 -5.84
N PHE A 113 -11.29 -3.42 -4.98
CA PHE A 113 -10.41 -4.51 -5.38
C PHE A 113 -11.06 -5.89 -5.24
N ASP A 114 -12.26 -5.98 -4.67
CA ASP A 114 -12.99 -7.23 -4.43
C ASP A 114 -14.04 -7.43 -5.52
N VAL A 115 -13.93 -8.51 -6.31
CA VAL A 115 -14.92 -8.84 -7.35
C VAL A 115 -15.86 -9.99 -6.92
N GLY A 116 -15.90 -10.32 -5.63
CA GLY A 116 -16.80 -11.31 -5.04
C GLY A 116 -16.37 -12.77 -5.15
N TYR A 117 -15.28 -13.06 -5.88
CA TYR A 117 -14.70 -14.40 -5.98
C TYR A 117 -13.16 -14.37 -6.09
N ARG A 118 -12.59 -13.16 -6.13
CA ARG A 118 -11.17 -12.90 -6.25
C ARG A 118 -10.91 -11.42 -6.02
N THR A 119 -9.64 -11.07 -5.93
CA THR A 119 -9.21 -9.67 -6.04
C THR A 119 -8.79 -9.31 -7.45
N VAL A 120 -8.90 -8.02 -7.80
CA VAL A 120 -8.19 -7.43 -8.94
C VAL A 120 -6.81 -6.93 -8.50
N TYR A 121 -5.87 -6.94 -9.43
CA TYR A 121 -4.49 -6.51 -9.19
C TYR A 121 -4.37 -4.98 -9.08
N ASP A 122 -5.17 -4.26 -9.87
CA ASP A 122 -5.13 -2.82 -9.99
C ASP A 122 -6.47 -2.24 -10.48
N LEU A 123 -6.62 -0.92 -10.45
CA LEU A 123 -7.84 -0.22 -10.85
C LEU A 123 -7.81 0.29 -12.30
N ARG A 124 -6.99 -0.31 -13.18
CA ARG A 124 -6.90 0.13 -14.60
C ARG A 124 -8.24 0.09 -15.33
N HIS A 125 -9.17 -0.75 -14.89
CA HIS A 125 -10.50 -0.86 -15.47
C HIS A 125 -11.37 0.38 -15.17
N PHE A 126 -11.15 1.05 -14.03
CA PHE A 126 -11.73 2.35 -13.74
C PHE A 126 -11.06 3.49 -14.53
N THR A 127 -9.74 3.45 -14.70
CA THR A 127 -8.99 4.58 -15.26
C THR A 127 -8.84 4.54 -16.77
N MET A 128 -8.83 3.36 -17.38
CA MET A 128 -8.55 3.14 -18.81
C MET A 128 -9.70 2.49 -19.58
N LYS A 129 -10.85 2.22 -18.94
CA LYS A 129 -12.02 1.54 -19.56
C LYS A 129 -11.68 0.20 -20.22
N VAL A 130 -10.79 -0.57 -19.60
CA VAL A 130 -10.42 -1.93 -20.02
C VAL A 130 -11.03 -2.96 -19.06
N PRO A 131 -11.09 -4.26 -19.42
CA PRO A 131 -11.54 -5.28 -18.48
C PRO A 131 -10.71 -5.33 -17.18
N PRO A 132 -11.32 -5.69 -16.03
CA PRO A 132 -10.59 -5.83 -14.77
C PRO A 132 -9.44 -6.82 -14.89
N LYS A 133 -8.26 -6.42 -14.43
CA LYS A 133 -7.11 -7.31 -14.35
C LYS A 133 -7.21 -8.13 -13.07
N LEU A 134 -7.78 -9.32 -13.15
CA LEU A 134 -7.83 -10.25 -12.02
C LEU A 134 -6.42 -10.55 -11.51
N ALA A 135 -6.24 -10.50 -10.19
CA ALA A 135 -5.02 -10.98 -9.57
C ALA A 135 -4.89 -12.49 -9.84
N ARG A 136 -3.69 -12.94 -10.19
CA ARG A 136 -3.37 -14.37 -10.15
C ARG A 136 -3.44 -14.86 -8.69
N TRP A 137 -3.60 -16.16 -8.47
CA TRP A 137 -3.80 -16.69 -7.11
C TRP A 137 -2.66 -16.37 -6.13
N ASP A 138 -1.41 -16.31 -6.62
CA ASP A 138 -0.25 -15.87 -5.85
C ASP A 138 -0.35 -14.40 -5.41
N TYR A 139 -0.77 -13.50 -6.30
CA TYR A 139 -1.05 -12.11 -5.93
C TYR A 139 -2.28 -11.97 -5.03
N HIS A 140 -3.32 -12.76 -5.24
CA HIS A 140 -4.49 -12.79 -4.37
C HIS A 140 -4.09 -13.19 -2.94
N SER A 141 -3.31 -14.28 -2.79
CA SER A 141 -2.72 -14.68 -1.51
C SER A 141 -1.80 -13.60 -0.92
N THR A 142 -1.03 -12.89 -1.76
CA THR A 142 -0.23 -11.75 -1.32
C THR A 142 -1.10 -10.63 -0.75
N HIS A 143 -2.23 -10.30 -1.37
CA HIS A 143 -3.15 -9.29 -0.86
C HIS A 143 -3.72 -9.68 0.53
N ILE A 144 -4.11 -10.94 0.70
CA ILE A 144 -4.58 -11.49 1.98
C ILE A 144 -3.49 -11.35 3.06
N ASN A 145 -2.27 -11.82 2.76
CA ASN A 145 -1.16 -11.80 3.72
C ASN A 145 -0.80 -10.36 4.13
N LEU A 146 -0.85 -9.41 3.20
CA LEU A 146 -0.57 -8.01 3.48
C LEU A 146 -1.66 -7.37 4.34
N LEU A 147 -2.94 -7.72 4.15
CA LEU A 147 -4.01 -7.25 5.02
C LEU A 147 -3.84 -7.77 6.46
N TYR A 148 -3.58 -9.06 6.66
CA TYR A 148 -3.31 -9.59 8.01
C TYR A 148 -2.08 -8.96 8.65
N ALA A 149 -1.02 -8.73 7.86
CA ALA A 149 0.18 -8.10 8.38
C ALA A 149 -0.08 -6.63 8.77
N LEU A 150 -0.81 -5.86 7.95
CA LEU A 150 -1.20 -4.49 8.29
C LEU A 150 -2.11 -4.45 9.52
N SER A 151 -3.06 -5.38 9.63
CA SER A 151 -3.95 -5.45 10.80
C SER A 151 -3.18 -5.72 12.09
N SER A 152 -2.10 -6.51 12.05
CA SER A 152 -1.29 -6.82 13.25
C SER A 152 -0.51 -5.63 13.82
N VAL A 153 -0.30 -4.59 13.01
CA VAL A 153 0.46 -3.38 13.41
C VAL A 153 -0.45 -2.16 13.59
N GLN A 154 -1.77 -2.35 13.44
CA GLN A 154 -2.73 -1.27 13.51
C GLN A 154 -3.18 -1.00 14.94
N ASN A 155 -3.25 0.28 15.32
CA ASN A 155 -3.63 0.69 16.68
C ASN A 155 -5.15 0.87 16.86
N ASP A 156 -5.88 1.19 15.79
CA ASP A 156 -7.33 1.32 15.81
C ASP A 156 -7.99 -0.07 15.66
N SER A 157 -8.64 -0.54 16.72
CA SER A 157 -9.26 -1.87 16.76
C SER A 157 -10.35 -2.06 15.72
N LYS A 158 -11.12 -1.00 15.37
CA LYS A 158 -12.17 -1.10 14.36
C LYS A 158 -11.57 -1.25 12.97
N VAL A 159 -10.49 -0.51 12.69
CA VAL A 159 -9.77 -0.65 11.41
C VAL A 159 -9.12 -2.03 11.32
N GLN A 160 -8.52 -2.51 12.41
CA GLN A 160 -7.95 -3.85 12.50
C GLN A 160 -9.00 -4.94 12.23
N GLU A 161 -10.14 -4.92 12.93
CA GLU A 161 -11.24 -5.87 12.73
C GLU A 161 -11.73 -5.88 11.29
N LYS A 162 -11.92 -4.70 10.68
CA LYS A 162 -12.37 -4.58 9.29
C LYS A 162 -11.34 -5.15 8.30
N MET A 163 -10.04 -4.95 8.52
CA MET A 163 -9.00 -5.57 7.69
C MET A 163 -9.03 -7.10 7.79
N ILE A 164 -9.21 -7.64 8.99
CA ILE A 164 -9.30 -9.08 9.24
C ILE A 164 -10.54 -9.66 8.54
N GLU A 165 -11.70 -9.02 8.69
CA GLU A 165 -12.94 -9.45 8.02
C GLU A 165 -12.78 -9.53 6.49
N ILE A 166 -12.13 -8.53 5.88
CA ILE A 166 -11.85 -8.51 4.45
C ILE A 166 -10.87 -9.63 4.07
N ALA A 167 -9.80 -9.81 4.84
CA ALA A 167 -8.82 -10.86 4.61
C ALA A 167 -9.45 -12.26 4.70
N ASP A 168 -10.26 -12.51 5.74
CA ASP A 168 -11.00 -13.75 5.96
C ASP A 168 -11.95 -14.04 4.80
N ARG A 169 -12.69 -13.03 4.32
CA ARG A 169 -13.55 -13.16 3.14
C ARG A 169 -12.73 -13.55 1.90
N TRP A 170 -11.59 -12.93 1.69
CA TRP A 170 -10.71 -13.27 0.56
C TRP A 170 -10.10 -14.68 0.70
N VAL A 171 -9.82 -15.15 1.92
CA VAL A 171 -9.44 -16.55 2.15
C VAL A 171 -10.53 -17.51 1.67
N GLN A 172 -11.81 -17.20 1.90
CA GLN A 172 -12.92 -18.04 1.43
C GLN A 172 -12.92 -18.20 -0.10
N TYR A 173 -12.51 -17.17 -0.84
CA TYR A 173 -12.40 -17.25 -2.31
C TYR A 173 -11.38 -18.29 -2.76
N MET A 174 -10.28 -18.47 -2.02
CA MET A 174 -9.30 -19.52 -2.31
C MET A 174 -9.85 -20.93 -2.10
N LEU A 175 -10.92 -21.07 -1.31
CA LEU A 175 -11.62 -22.33 -1.08
C LEU A 175 -12.78 -22.56 -2.05
N GLY A 176 -13.00 -21.64 -3.00
CA GLY A 176 -14.06 -21.73 -4.01
C GLY A 176 -15.40 -21.13 -3.60
N PHE A 177 -15.47 -20.43 -2.46
CA PHE A 177 -16.66 -19.66 -2.08
C PHE A 177 -16.73 -18.35 -2.86
N HIS A 178 -17.96 -17.85 -3.05
CA HIS A 178 -18.25 -16.58 -3.70
C HIS A 178 -19.15 -15.74 -2.79
N SER A 179 -19.07 -14.41 -2.92
CA SER A 179 -20.07 -13.51 -2.34
C SER A 179 -21.46 -13.84 -2.85
N GLU A 180 -22.46 -13.66 -2.00
CA GLU A 180 -23.86 -13.89 -2.35
C GLU A 180 -24.28 -13.02 -3.55
N HIS A 181 -25.18 -13.57 -4.36
CA HIS A 181 -25.81 -12.88 -5.47
C HIS A 181 -27.27 -12.57 -5.11
N ASN A 182 -27.74 -11.38 -5.47
CA ASN A 182 -29.13 -10.95 -5.25
C ASN A 182 -30.12 -11.67 -6.19
#